data_AF-A0A2E0VIA5-F1
#
_entry.id   AF-A0A2E0VIA5-F1
#
_cell.length_a   1.000
_cell.length_b   1.000
_cell.length_c   1.000
_cell.angle_alpha   90.00
_cell.angle_beta   90.00
_cell.angle_gamma   90.00
#
_symmetry.space_group_name_H-M   'P 1'
#
loop_
_entity.id
_entity.type
_entity.pdbx_description
1 polymer ?
#
loop_
_entity_poly.entity_id
_entity_poly.type
_entity_poly.pdbx_seq_one_letter_code
_entity_poly.pdbx_strand_id
1 'polypeptide(L)'
;MTKHSSSADGLHWCYSLEKGSKMSGKTDYPGIDYGMGQTNVDKETGIRYGVISQNKVSSFALDDFMTDGKDLSYQAWKDDVIAAILSALGDALEDYTYKEMTHEIAERIFDDLDDNDDLQYESNGESSYLLEEDGLTAQLCTDGDIMVLKSEFYTFAQFCSPCAPGAGYLASPCESGPKTYCLGEDWFDQYSPCPYPIYLVKTGELVYSP
;
A
#
# COMPACT_ATOMS: atom_id res chain seq x y z
N MET A 1 -30.13 -49.19 62.64
CA MET A 1 -30.32 -47.74 62.86
C MET A 1 -28.96 -47.09 62.74
N THR A 2 -28.64 -46.62 61.54
CA THR A 2 -27.30 -46.18 61.15
C THR A 2 -27.47 -44.76 60.62
N LYS A 3 -26.83 -43.78 61.27
CA LYS A 3 -26.94 -42.36 60.94
C LYS A 3 -25.88 -41.96 59.89
N HIS A 4 -26.32 -41.04 59.04
CA HIS A 4 -25.69 -40.37 57.89
C HIS A 4 -24.27 -39.81 58.10
N SER A 5 -23.47 -39.81 57.02
CA SER A 5 -22.72 -38.62 56.53
C SER A 5 -22.00 -38.89 55.18
N SER A 6 -21.51 -37.82 54.55
CA SER A 6 -20.89 -37.64 53.21
C SER A 6 -21.90 -37.44 52.08
N SER A 7 -22.32 -36.24 51.68
CA SER A 7 -21.64 -34.97 51.31
C SER A 7 -20.76 -35.07 50.07
N ALA A 8 -21.24 -34.41 49.01
CA ALA A 8 -20.64 -34.29 47.70
C ALA A 8 -19.47 -33.29 47.72
N ASP A 9 -18.30 -33.74 47.26
CA ASP A 9 -17.14 -32.89 47.04
C ASP A 9 -17.16 -32.34 45.61
N GLY A 10 -17.47 -31.04 45.51
CA GLY A 10 -17.33 -30.25 44.30
C GLY A 10 -15.85 -29.94 44.01
N LEU A 11 -15.42 -30.29 42.80
CA LEU A 11 -14.12 -29.93 42.25
C LEU A 11 -14.08 -28.44 41.91
N HIS A 12 -13.46 -27.64 42.79
CA HIS A 12 -13.11 -26.25 42.52
C HIS A 12 -11.71 -26.19 41.90
N TRP A 13 -11.62 -26.04 40.58
CA TRP A 13 -10.38 -25.76 39.88
C TRP A 13 -10.00 -24.29 40.11
N CYS A 14 -9.01 -24.02 40.96
CA CYS A 14 -8.36 -22.71 41.05
C CYS A 14 -7.36 -22.56 39.89
N TYR A 15 -7.71 -21.78 38.88
CA TYR A 15 -6.73 -21.24 37.93
C TYR A 15 -6.00 -20.07 38.58
N SER A 16 -4.72 -20.25 38.85
CA SER A 16 -3.80 -19.15 39.16
C SER A 16 -3.51 -18.40 37.86
N LEU A 17 -4.06 -17.19 37.72
CA LEU A 17 -3.71 -16.26 36.66
C LEU A 17 -2.35 -15.65 36.97
N GLU A 18 -1.29 -16.32 36.56
CA GLU A 18 0.03 -15.69 36.46
C GLU A 18 -0.01 -14.66 35.33
N LYS A 19 0.26 -13.41 35.72
CA LYS A 19 0.32 -12.24 34.85
C LYS A 19 1.39 -12.43 33.78
N GLY A 20 0.97 -12.78 32.58
CA GLY A 20 1.82 -12.77 31.40
C GLY A 20 2.22 -11.34 31.03
N SER A 21 3.44 -10.96 31.38
CA SER A 21 4.16 -9.84 30.78
C SER A 21 4.37 -10.13 29.30
N LYS A 22 3.72 -9.38 28.39
CA LYS A 22 4.02 -9.48 26.96
C LYS A 22 5.27 -8.65 26.66
N MET A 23 6.38 -9.37 26.50
CA MET A 23 7.66 -8.85 26.04
C MET A 23 7.51 -8.20 24.66
N SER A 24 7.72 -6.88 24.56
CA SER A 24 8.01 -6.20 23.30
C SER A 24 9.48 -6.44 22.93
N GLY A 25 9.83 -7.68 22.62
CA GLY A 25 11.17 -8.00 22.10
C GLY A 25 11.21 -7.65 20.62
N LYS A 26 12.02 -6.65 20.23
CA LYS A 26 12.42 -6.48 18.83
C LYS A 26 12.98 -7.82 18.35
N THR A 27 12.38 -8.40 17.32
CA THR A 27 12.87 -9.65 16.74
C THR A 27 13.78 -9.32 15.57
N ASP A 28 15.04 -9.78 15.61
CA ASP A 28 15.98 -9.67 14.50
C ASP A 28 15.72 -10.72 13.40
N TYR A 29 14.50 -11.25 13.34
CA TYR A 29 14.10 -12.17 12.30
C TYR A 29 13.49 -11.38 11.13
N PRO A 30 14.09 -11.42 9.93
CA PRO A 30 13.63 -10.62 8.79
C PRO A 30 12.32 -11.15 8.15
N GLY A 31 11.82 -12.32 8.55
CA GLY A 31 10.71 -12.98 7.86
C GLY A 31 11.17 -13.79 6.65
N ILE A 32 10.19 -14.34 5.91
CA ILE A 32 10.44 -15.16 4.71
C ILE A 32 10.17 -14.31 3.47
N ASP A 33 11.11 -14.29 2.52
CA ASP A 33 10.91 -13.69 1.20
C ASP A 33 10.11 -14.63 0.29
N TYR A 34 8.78 -14.54 0.33
CA TYR A 34 7.92 -15.28 -0.61
C TYR A 34 8.01 -14.77 -2.05
N GLY A 35 8.62 -13.59 -2.27
CA GLY A 35 8.91 -13.06 -3.59
C GLY A 35 10.17 -13.65 -4.22
N MET A 36 10.99 -14.39 -3.47
CA MET A 36 12.22 -15.04 -3.93
C MET A 36 13.20 -14.10 -4.66
N GLY A 37 13.26 -12.83 -4.23
CA GLY A 37 14.06 -11.81 -4.93
C GLY A 37 13.51 -11.38 -6.29
N GLN A 38 12.31 -11.82 -6.66
CA GLN A 38 11.71 -11.56 -7.96
C GLN A 38 10.64 -10.49 -7.96
N THR A 39 9.79 -10.44 -6.93
CA THR A 39 8.69 -9.48 -6.82
C THR A 39 8.99 -8.35 -5.84
N ASN A 40 8.34 -7.20 -6.06
CA ASN A 40 8.38 -6.02 -5.19
C ASN A 40 9.81 -5.57 -4.83
N VAL A 41 10.64 -5.54 -5.86
CA VAL A 41 12.04 -5.13 -5.79
C VAL A 41 12.35 -4.31 -7.03
N ASP A 42 12.98 -3.17 -6.81
CA ASP A 42 13.61 -2.42 -7.88
C ASP A 42 14.82 -3.23 -8.38
N LYS A 43 14.77 -3.64 -9.66
CA LYS A 43 15.79 -4.50 -10.27
C LYS A 43 17.10 -3.77 -10.54
N GLU A 44 17.06 -2.45 -10.65
CA GLU A 44 18.24 -1.64 -10.90
C GLU A 44 19.03 -1.42 -9.60
N THR A 45 18.33 -1.10 -8.51
CA THR A 45 18.96 -0.78 -7.23
C THR A 45 19.06 -1.96 -6.26
N GLY A 46 18.24 -2.99 -6.46
CA GLY A 46 18.07 -4.12 -5.54
C GLY A 46 17.30 -3.79 -4.26
N ILE A 47 16.75 -2.58 -4.14
CA ILE A 47 15.99 -2.13 -2.97
C ILE A 47 14.55 -2.64 -3.08
N ARG A 48 14.02 -3.15 -1.97
CA ARG A 48 12.63 -3.65 -1.90
C ARG A 48 11.64 -2.50 -1.83
N TYR A 49 10.46 -2.70 -2.38
CA TYR A 49 9.35 -1.74 -2.19
C TYR A 49 8.89 -1.78 -0.73
N GLY A 50 8.50 -0.62 -0.19
CA GLY A 50 7.97 -0.49 1.15
C GLY A 50 6.45 -0.64 1.17
N VAL A 51 5.92 -1.18 2.26
CA VAL A 51 4.47 -1.22 2.53
C VAL A 51 4.21 -0.67 3.93
N ILE A 52 3.30 0.28 4.03
CA ILE A 52 2.85 0.86 5.31
C ILE A 52 1.36 1.17 5.23
N SER A 53 0.60 0.88 6.29
CA SER A 53 -0.81 1.26 6.33
C SER A 53 -0.97 2.77 6.38
N GLN A 54 -1.99 3.31 5.69
CA GLN A 54 -2.36 4.72 5.77
C GLN A 54 -2.63 5.19 7.21
N ASN A 55 -3.04 4.27 8.09
CA ASN A 55 -3.27 4.56 9.51
C ASN A 55 -1.97 4.71 10.33
N LYS A 56 -0.80 4.60 9.69
CA LYS A 56 0.52 4.74 10.30
C LYS A 56 1.27 5.98 9.83
N VAL A 57 0.70 6.76 8.92
CA VAL A 57 1.23 8.05 8.49
C VAL A 57 0.39 9.19 9.08
N SER A 58 0.83 10.43 8.87
CA SER A 58 0.02 11.59 9.22
C SER A 58 -1.28 11.60 8.41
N SER A 59 -2.36 12.13 8.98
CA SER A 59 -3.61 12.30 8.22
C SER A 59 -3.43 13.25 7.04
N PHE A 60 -2.52 14.23 7.14
CA PHE A 60 -2.23 15.18 6.07
C PHE A 60 -1.52 14.52 4.88
N ALA A 61 -0.75 13.46 5.11
CA ALA A 61 -0.08 12.73 4.04
C ALA A 61 -1.06 12.08 3.05
N LEU A 62 -2.31 11.86 3.45
CA LEU A 62 -3.35 11.34 2.56
C LEU A 62 -3.94 12.43 1.67
N ASP A 63 -3.88 13.70 2.11
CA ASP A 63 -4.36 14.82 1.31
C ASP A 63 -3.52 14.96 0.03
N ASP A 64 -2.21 14.69 0.09
CA ASP A 64 -1.30 14.73 -1.07
C ASP A 64 -1.70 13.70 -2.14
N PHE A 65 -2.05 12.47 -1.75
CA PHE A 65 -2.56 11.46 -2.68
C PHE A 65 -3.88 11.87 -3.34
N MET A 66 -4.77 12.51 -2.58
CA MET A 66 -6.10 12.90 -3.07
C MET A 66 -6.07 14.17 -3.92
N THR A 67 -5.09 15.04 -3.66
CA THR A 67 -4.96 16.35 -4.32
C THR A 67 -4.08 16.26 -5.56
N ASP A 68 -2.91 15.64 -5.43
CA ASP A 68 -1.87 15.65 -6.45
C ASP A 68 -1.63 14.25 -7.05
N GLY A 69 -2.17 13.20 -6.42
CA GLY A 69 -2.11 11.84 -6.93
C GLY A 69 -3.02 11.60 -8.13
N LYS A 70 -2.54 10.79 -9.07
CA LYS A 70 -3.33 10.29 -10.20
C LYS A 70 -4.29 9.20 -9.72
N ASP A 71 -5.60 9.44 -9.84
CA ASP A 71 -6.63 8.41 -9.58
C ASP A 71 -6.57 7.31 -10.65
N LEU A 72 -5.95 6.18 -10.30
CA LEU A 72 -5.78 5.07 -11.21
C LEU A 72 -7.11 4.35 -11.50
N SER A 73 -8.07 4.41 -10.59
CA SER A 73 -9.39 3.79 -10.77
C SER A 73 -10.20 4.56 -11.81
N TYR A 74 -10.21 5.90 -11.73
CA TYR A 74 -10.82 6.75 -12.77
C TYR A 74 -10.14 6.55 -14.13
N GLN A 75 -8.81 6.42 -14.14
CA GLN A 75 -8.05 6.25 -15.37
C GLN A 75 -8.33 4.91 -16.05
N ALA A 76 -8.41 3.81 -15.28
CA ALA A 76 -8.80 2.52 -15.81
C ALA A 76 -10.22 2.55 -16.39
N TRP A 77 -11.15 3.22 -15.70
CA TRP A 77 -12.51 3.41 -16.21
C TRP A 77 -12.53 4.25 -17.51
N LYS A 78 -11.77 5.36 -17.56
CA LYS A 78 -11.62 6.19 -18.76
C LYS A 78 -11.09 5.36 -19.94
N ASP A 79 -10.06 4.55 -19.71
CA ASP A 79 -9.49 3.66 -20.73
C ASP A 79 -10.52 2.66 -21.27
N ASP A 80 -11.35 2.07 -20.39
CA ASP A 80 -12.43 1.15 -20.78
C ASP A 80 -13.51 1.85 -21.63
N VAL A 81 -13.89 3.08 -21.28
CA VAL A 81 -14.86 3.88 -22.05
C VAL A 81 -14.26 4.25 -23.42
N ILE A 82 -13.01 4.70 -23.46
CA ILE A 82 -12.31 5.00 -24.73
C ILE A 82 -12.22 3.75 -25.60
N ALA A 83 -11.93 2.57 -25.02
CA ALA A 83 -11.91 1.31 -25.75
C ALA A 83 -13.29 0.96 -26.33
N ALA A 84 -14.38 1.22 -25.60
CA ALA A 84 -15.74 1.03 -26.09
C ALA A 84 -16.08 1.99 -27.26
N ILE A 85 -15.70 3.27 -27.15
CA ILE A 85 -15.87 4.26 -28.22
C ILE A 85 -15.07 3.83 -29.46
N LEU A 86 -13.81 3.44 -29.28
CA LEU A 86 -12.94 2.94 -30.34
C LEU A 86 -13.54 1.73 -31.06
N SER A 87 -14.10 0.79 -30.31
CA SER A 87 -14.79 -0.37 -30.90
C SER A 87 -15.98 0.07 -31.76
N ALA A 88 -16.83 0.96 -31.24
CA ALA A 88 -18.00 1.45 -31.97
C ALA A 88 -17.63 2.26 -33.23
N LEU A 89 -16.56 3.08 -33.14
CA LEU A 89 -16.03 3.82 -34.28
C LEU A 89 -15.38 2.90 -35.30
N GLY A 90 -14.65 1.87 -34.86
CA GLY A 90 -14.01 0.89 -35.73
C GLY A 90 -15.01 0.17 -36.62
N ASP A 91 -16.13 -0.27 -36.04
CA ASP A 91 -17.23 -0.89 -36.79
C ASP A 91 -17.89 0.09 -37.77
N ALA A 92 -17.99 1.38 -37.41
CA ALA A 92 -18.60 2.40 -38.26
C ALA A 92 -17.68 2.94 -39.37
N LEU A 93 -16.36 2.88 -39.18
CA LEU A 93 -15.35 3.46 -40.06
C LEU A 93 -14.53 2.40 -40.82
N GLU A 94 -14.93 1.13 -40.76
CA GLU A 94 -14.19 -0.01 -41.35
C GLU A 94 -13.82 0.22 -42.84
N ASP A 95 -14.67 0.92 -43.59
CA ASP A 95 -14.49 1.22 -45.02
C ASP A 95 -13.75 2.54 -45.31
N TYR A 96 -13.34 3.30 -44.30
CA TYR A 96 -12.78 4.65 -44.44
C TYR A 96 -11.29 4.74 -44.07
N THR A 97 -10.56 5.59 -44.81
CA THR A 97 -9.11 5.80 -44.69
C THR A 97 -8.64 6.47 -43.38
N TYR A 98 -9.56 6.82 -42.48
CA TYR A 98 -9.29 7.63 -41.27
C TYR A 98 -9.00 6.81 -40.01
N LYS A 99 -8.76 5.50 -40.15
CA LYS A 99 -8.50 4.57 -39.03
C LYS A 99 -7.36 5.00 -38.11
N GLU A 100 -6.37 5.73 -38.62
CA GLU A 100 -5.23 6.18 -37.81
C GLU A 100 -5.57 7.37 -36.88
N MET A 101 -6.71 8.05 -37.08
CA MET A 101 -7.14 9.18 -36.25
C MET A 101 -8.16 8.78 -35.15
N THR A 102 -8.53 7.51 -35.05
CA THR A 102 -9.66 7.09 -34.19
C THR A 102 -9.40 7.28 -32.70
N HIS A 103 -8.15 7.21 -32.24
CA HIS A 103 -7.82 7.39 -30.82
C HIS A 103 -8.02 8.84 -30.36
N GLU A 104 -7.49 9.80 -31.11
CA GLU A 104 -7.69 11.22 -30.81
C GLU A 104 -9.18 11.61 -30.86
N ILE A 105 -9.92 11.04 -31.82
CA ILE A 105 -11.36 11.24 -31.91
C ILE A 105 -12.08 10.63 -30.70
N ALA A 106 -11.70 9.42 -30.27
CA ALA A 106 -12.29 8.76 -29.12
C ALA A 106 -12.03 9.53 -27.81
N GLU A 107 -10.82 10.06 -27.62
CA GLU A 107 -10.51 10.94 -26.48
C GLU A 107 -11.36 12.20 -26.48
N ARG A 108 -11.50 12.87 -27.64
CA ARG A 108 -12.34 14.07 -27.74
C ARG A 108 -13.82 13.79 -27.47
N ILE A 109 -14.33 12.64 -27.94
CA ILE A 109 -15.70 12.21 -27.63
C ILE A 109 -15.84 11.94 -26.13
N PHE A 110 -14.87 11.27 -25.52
CA PHE A 110 -14.87 11.05 -24.08
C PHE A 110 -14.93 12.39 -23.33
N ASP A 111 -14.02 13.31 -23.64
CA ASP A 111 -13.93 14.61 -22.96
C ASP A 111 -15.25 15.40 -23.13
N ASP A 112 -15.84 15.41 -24.34
CA ASP A 112 -17.14 16.04 -24.59
C ASP A 112 -18.26 15.38 -23.75
N LEU A 113 -18.27 14.06 -23.57
CA LEU A 113 -19.31 13.37 -22.79
C LEU A 113 -19.10 13.55 -21.27
N ASP A 114 -17.85 13.56 -20.81
CA ASP A 114 -17.48 13.79 -19.40
C ASP A 114 -17.83 15.23 -18.99
N ASP A 115 -17.50 16.22 -19.82
CA ASP A 115 -17.80 17.64 -19.57
C ASP A 115 -19.30 17.96 -19.55
N ASN A 116 -20.13 17.15 -20.21
CA ASN A 116 -21.59 17.30 -20.22
C ASN A 116 -22.30 16.50 -19.11
N ASP A 117 -21.56 15.89 -18.17
CA ASP A 117 -22.09 14.98 -17.13
C ASP A 117 -22.88 13.77 -17.71
N ASP A 118 -22.67 13.44 -19.00
CA ASP A 118 -23.30 12.29 -19.66
C ASP A 118 -22.60 10.97 -19.27
N LEU A 119 -21.34 11.05 -18.82
CA LEU A 119 -20.63 9.96 -18.19
C LEU A 119 -20.68 10.11 -16.67
N GLN A 120 -21.13 9.05 -15.99
CA GLN A 120 -21.14 9.02 -14.53
C GLN A 120 -20.08 8.04 -14.06
N TYR A 121 -18.93 8.58 -13.64
CA TYR A 121 -17.97 7.80 -12.87
C TYR A 121 -18.50 7.60 -11.46
N GLU A 122 -18.93 6.38 -11.15
CA GLU A 122 -19.26 5.98 -9.79
C GLU A 122 -18.08 5.19 -9.21
N SER A 123 -17.30 5.81 -8.33
CA SER A 123 -16.34 5.07 -7.51
C SER A 123 -17.11 4.07 -6.63
N ASN A 124 -16.69 2.81 -6.67
CA ASN A 124 -17.23 1.75 -5.81
C ASN A 124 -16.70 1.82 -4.36
N GLY A 125 -15.96 2.89 -4.01
CA GLY A 125 -15.28 3.04 -2.72
C GLY A 125 -13.89 2.39 -2.68
N GLU A 126 -13.41 1.82 -3.79
CA GLU A 126 -12.08 1.23 -3.94
C GLU A 126 -11.26 2.05 -4.95
N SER A 127 -10.86 3.25 -4.54
CA SER A 127 -9.96 4.09 -5.34
C SER A 127 -8.51 3.79 -5.01
N SER A 128 -7.65 3.78 -6.03
CA SER A 128 -6.19 3.76 -5.84
C SER A 128 -5.54 4.97 -6.49
N TYR A 129 -4.53 5.54 -5.83
CA TYR A 129 -3.89 6.78 -6.24
C TYR A 129 -2.40 6.57 -6.40
N LEU A 130 -1.83 7.06 -7.49
CA LEU A 130 -0.39 7.10 -7.71
C LEU A 130 0.13 8.51 -7.51
N LEU A 131 1.04 8.69 -6.55
CA LEU A 131 1.74 9.93 -6.30
C LEU A 131 3.17 9.82 -6.85
N GLU A 132 3.57 10.83 -7.64
CA GLU A 132 4.92 10.98 -8.19
C GLU A 132 5.41 12.42 -7.97
N GLU A 133 6.19 12.64 -6.91
CA GLU A 133 6.66 13.97 -6.52
C GLU A 133 8.06 13.89 -5.88
N ASP A 134 8.95 14.84 -6.20
CA ASP A 134 10.25 15.02 -5.53
C ASP A 134 11.08 13.73 -5.31
N GLY A 135 11.05 12.82 -6.28
CA GLY A 135 11.80 11.56 -6.23
C GLY A 135 11.12 10.43 -5.43
N LEU A 136 9.94 10.69 -4.88
CA LEU A 136 9.01 9.71 -4.35
C LEU A 136 8.07 9.21 -5.45
N THR A 137 7.93 7.89 -5.56
CA THR A 137 6.84 7.23 -6.26
C THR A 137 6.14 6.32 -5.26
N ALA A 138 4.89 6.63 -4.93
CA ALA A 138 4.10 5.86 -3.98
C ALA A 138 2.68 5.64 -4.48
N GLN A 139 2.09 4.50 -4.14
CA GLN A 139 0.71 4.16 -4.49
C GLN A 139 -0.10 3.94 -3.23
N LEU A 140 -1.21 4.68 -3.07
CA LEU A 140 -2.26 4.35 -2.12
C LEU A 140 -3.14 3.27 -2.75
N CYS A 141 -3.10 2.07 -2.19
CA CYS A 141 -3.84 0.91 -2.65
C CYS A 141 -5.28 0.92 -2.11
N THR A 142 -6.15 0.13 -2.74
CA THR A 142 -7.58 0.05 -2.40
C THR A 142 -7.86 -0.54 -1.00
N ASP A 143 -6.89 -1.26 -0.43
CA ASP A 143 -6.94 -1.78 0.93
C ASP A 143 -6.47 -0.76 2.00
N GLY A 144 -6.08 0.44 1.57
CA GLY A 144 -5.58 1.51 2.43
C GLY A 144 -4.11 1.35 2.84
N ASP A 145 -3.37 0.43 2.22
CA ASP A 145 -1.92 0.40 2.35
C ASP A 145 -1.26 1.33 1.32
N ILE A 146 -0.18 1.97 1.75
CA ILE A 146 0.69 2.77 0.89
C ILE A 146 1.89 1.91 0.51
N MET A 147 2.06 1.72 -0.80
CA MET A 147 3.20 1.05 -1.38
C MET A 147 4.24 2.07 -1.87
N VAL A 148 5.41 2.10 -1.25
CA VAL A 148 6.53 2.97 -1.64
C VAL A 148 7.36 2.25 -2.70
N LEU A 149 7.19 2.66 -3.96
CA LEU A 149 7.81 2.04 -5.13
C LEU A 149 9.21 2.61 -5.38
N LYS A 150 9.42 3.89 -5.08
CA LYS A 150 10.69 4.59 -5.19
C LYS A 150 10.74 5.72 -4.18
N SER A 151 11.91 5.97 -3.60
CA SER A 151 12.14 7.07 -2.67
C SER A 151 13.63 7.42 -2.65
N GLU A 152 13.96 8.66 -2.29
CA GLU A 152 15.33 9.02 -1.94
C GLU A 152 15.79 8.40 -0.61
N PHE A 153 14.85 7.81 0.13
CA PHE A 153 15.06 7.23 1.44
C PHE A 153 14.85 5.71 1.47
N TYR A 154 15.59 5.05 2.35
CA TYR A 154 15.38 3.64 2.67
C TYR A 154 15.47 3.39 4.18
N THR A 155 14.93 2.25 4.60
CA THR A 155 15.12 1.66 5.92
C THR A 155 15.36 0.15 5.80
N PHE A 156 15.46 -0.54 6.94
CA PHE A 156 15.47 -2.00 7.01
C PHE A 156 14.22 -2.48 7.74
N ALA A 157 13.48 -3.38 7.11
CA ALA A 157 12.16 -3.82 7.56
C ALA A 157 12.00 -5.34 7.40
N GLN A 158 11.10 -5.96 8.16
CA GLN A 158 10.75 -7.37 7.91
C GLN A 158 10.03 -7.50 6.56
N PHE A 159 10.08 -8.69 5.94
CA PHE A 159 9.30 -8.97 4.75
C PHE A 159 7.79 -8.86 5.02
N CYS A 160 7.06 -8.20 4.12
CA CYS A 160 5.60 -8.07 4.14
C CYS A 160 4.95 -9.34 3.59
N SER A 161 5.09 -10.45 4.32
CA SER A 161 4.61 -11.77 3.89
C SER A 161 3.41 -12.22 4.72
N PRO A 162 2.36 -12.81 4.10
CA PRO A 162 2.24 -13.12 2.67
C PRO A 162 1.65 -11.98 1.82
N CYS A 163 1.31 -10.84 2.43
CA CYS A 163 0.46 -9.81 1.83
C CYS A 163 1.07 -9.14 0.57
N ALA A 164 2.36 -8.77 0.61
CA ALA A 164 3.09 -8.20 -0.52
C ALA A 164 4.43 -8.93 -0.70
N PRO A 165 4.45 -10.10 -1.37
CA PRO A 165 5.63 -10.94 -1.47
C PRO A 165 6.87 -10.18 -1.97
N GLY A 166 7.96 -10.22 -1.19
CA GLY A 166 9.23 -9.56 -1.52
C GLY A 166 9.35 -8.09 -1.11
N ALA A 167 8.26 -7.45 -0.68
CA ALA A 167 8.27 -6.09 -0.12
C ALA A 167 8.70 -6.08 1.36
N GLY A 168 9.11 -4.93 1.88
CA GLY A 168 9.35 -4.73 3.31
C GLY A 168 8.17 -4.04 4.01
N TYR A 169 7.75 -4.55 5.17
CA TYR A 169 6.68 -3.97 5.98
C TYR A 169 7.24 -2.92 6.94
N LEU A 170 7.06 -1.65 6.59
CA LEU A 170 7.74 -0.53 7.24
C LEU A 170 7.33 -0.33 8.71
N ALA A 171 6.12 -0.73 9.09
CA ALA A 171 5.70 -0.70 10.49
C ALA A 171 6.36 -1.77 11.38
N SER A 172 7.21 -2.64 10.80
CA SER A 172 8.02 -3.63 11.51
C SER A 172 9.51 -3.46 11.18
N PRO A 173 10.16 -2.40 11.72
CA PRO A 173 11.58 -2.17 11.50
C PRO A 173 12.42 -3.36 11.97
N CYS A 174 13.43 -3.73 11.17
CA CYS A 174 14.27 -4.89 11.44
C CYS A 174 15.65 -4.67 10.82
N GLU A 175 16.69 -4.51 11.64
CA GLU A 175 18.06 -4.19 11.17
C GLU A 175 18.66 -5.30 10.30
N SER A 176 18.30 -6.56 10.56
CA SER A 176 18.69 -7.72 9.74
C SER A 176 17.77 -7.93 8.52
N GLY A 177 16.75 -7.08 8.36
CA GLY A 177 15.78 -7.09 7.27
C GLY A 177 16.35 -6.65 5.93
N PRO A 178 15.61 -6.87 4.83
CA PRO A 178 15.91 -6.26 3.54
C PRO A 178 15.94 -4.73 3.60
N LYS A 179 16.86 -4.16 2.80
CA LYS A 179 16.85 -2.75 2.43
C LYS A 179 15.57 -2.43 1.67
N THR A 180 14.80 -1.47 2.14
CA THR A 180 13.42 -1.21 1.70
C THR A 180 13.21 0.29 1.53
N TYR A 181 12.64 0.73 0.40
CA TYR A 181 12.25 2.13 0.22
C TYR A 181 11.23 2.54 1.27
N CYS A 182 11.34 3.77 1.77
CA CYS A 182 10.45 4.26 2.81
C CYS A 182 10.06 5.73 2.60
N LEU A 183 9.03 6.17 3.30
CA LEU A 183 8.64 7.57 3.37
C LEU A 183 9.63 8.38 4.22
N GLY A 184 9.74 9.68 3.94
CA GLY A 184 10.50 10.65 4.73
C GLY A 184 9.86 10.93 6.10
N GLU A 185 10.56 11.66 6.97
CA GLU A 185 10.05 12.00 8.31
C GLU A 185 8.80 12.89 8.27
N ASP A 186 8.72 13.74 7.25
CA ASP A 186 7.64 14.68 6.97
C ASP A 186 6.29 14.03 6.68
N TRP A 187 6.28 12.73 6.34
CA TRP A 187 5.07 11.92 6.19
C TRP A 187 4.44 11.51 7.53
N PHE A 188 5.10 11.82 8.64
CA PHE A 188 4.72 11.43 9.99
C PHE A 188 4.51 12.65 10.88
N ASP A 189 3.80 12.45 11.98
CA ASP A 189 3.56 13.52 12.96
C ASP A 189 3.61 12.99 14.40
N GLN A 190 3.35 13.86 15.37
CA GLN A 190 3.37 13.50 16.79
C GLN A 190 2.31 12.45 17.20
N TYR A 191 1.26 12.26 16.40
CA TYR A 191 0.18 11.29 16.65
C TYR A 191 0.45 9.97 15.91
N SER A 192 1.09 10.04 14.76
CA SER A 192 1.58 8.92 13.94
C SER A 192 3.10 9.03 13.74
N PRO A 193 3.92 8.77 14.78
CA PRO A 193 5.36 8.97 14.70
C PRO A 193 6.02 7.95 13.76
N CYS A 194 7.09 8.39 13.09
CA CYS A 194 7.88 7.53 12.20
C CYS A 194 8.40 6.30 12.97
N PRO A 195 8.13 5.06 12.52
CA PRO A 195 8.49 3.88 13.30
C PRO A 195 9.90 3.34 13.00
N TYR A 196 10.63 3.93 12.06
CA TYR A 196 11.90 3.40 11.55
C TYR A 196 12.98 4.47 11.39
N PRO A 197 14.27 4.09 11.48
CA PRO A 197 15.35 4.99 11.07
C PRO A 197 15.33 5.22 9.56
N ILE A 198 15.69 6.42 9.12
CA ILE A 198 15.66 6.83 7.71
C ILE A 198 17.09 7.06 7.24
N TYR A 199 17.44 6.44 6.11
CA TYR A 199 18.74 6.56 5.48
C TYR A 199 18.60 7.11 4.05
N LEU A 200 19.53 7.94 3.62
CA LEU A 200 19.60 8.39 2.22
C LEU A 200 20.07 7.25 1.32
N VAL A 201 19.32 6.95 0.26
CA VAL A 201 19.67 5.91 -0.74
C VAL A 201 21.02 6.20 -1.38
N LYS A 202 21.29 7.47 -1.68
CA LYS A 202 22.50 7.91 -2.39
C LYS A 202 23.78 7.73 -1.57
N THR A 203 23.73 7.98 -0.26
CA THR A 203 24.94 8.05 0.59
C THR A 203 25.00 6.95 1.65
N GLY A 204 23.86 6.36 2.00
CA GLY A 204 23.72 5.47 3.15
C GLY A 204 23.75 6.20 4.50
N GLU A 205 23.73 7.53 4.49
CA GLU A 205 23.74 8.35 5.71
C GLU A 205 22.41 8.26 6.45
N LEU A 206 22.48 8.05 7.77
CA LEU A 206 21.33 8.11 8.67
C LEU A 206 20.91 9.58 8.83
N VAL A 207 19.70 9.91 8.41
CA VAL A 207 19.16 11.29 8.48
C VAL A 207 18.09 11.45 9.55
N TYR A 208 17.48 10.36 10.00
CA TYR A 208 16.51 10.36 11.11
C TYR A 208 16.56 9.05 11.89
N SER A 209 16.34 9.13 13.20
CA SER A 209 16.13 7.98 14.08
C SER A 209 14.97 8.27 15.05
N PRO A 210 14.01 7.33 15.18
CA PRO A 210 12.90 7.45 16.12
C PRO A 210 13.31 7.20 17.58
#